data_AF-A0A1V5P6N1-F1
#
_entry.id   AF-A0A1V5P6N1-F1
#
_cell.length_a   1.000
_cell.length_b   1.000
_cell.length_c   1.000
_cell.angle_alpha   90.00
_cell.angle_beta   90.00
_cell.angle_gamma   90.00
#
_symmetry.space_group_name_H-M   'P 1'
#
loop_
_entity.id
_entity.type
_entity.pdbx_description
1 polymer ?
#
loop_
_entity_poly.entity_id
_entity_poly.type
_entity_poly.pdbx_seq_one_letter_code
_entity_poly.pdbx_strand_id
1 'polypeptide(L)'
;MAVYGALTTPLWERGTMERTPEGGAVRCERRWLLRRELELWEMPLERLSGVGVAIRITEETDGATTSVARLWLRPAEGESLIFVTGWASISSVTSLAETFAKAARLPLEEAG
;
A
#
# COMPACT_ATOMS: atom_id res chain seq x y z
N MET A 1 -1.39 19.61 -14.78
CA MET A 1 -0.89 18.27 -14.40
C MET A 1 -0.58 18.14 -12.91
N ALA A 2 0.04 19.12 -12.23
CA ALA A 2 0.39 19.01 -10.81
C ALA A 2 -0.80 18.94 -9.81
N VAL A 3 -1.92 19.61 -10.11
CA VAL A 3 -3.09 19.68 -9.19
C VAL A 3 -3.82 18.34 -9.05
N TYR A 4 -3.87 17.53 -10.11
CA TYR A 4 -4.55 16.23 -10.10
C TYR A 4 -3.82 15.19 -9.25
N GLY A 5 -2.48 15.24 -9.23
CA GLY A 5 -1.65 14.39 -8.36
C GLY A 5 -1.86 14.69 -6.87
N ALA A 6 -1.95 15.97 -6.50
CA ALA A 6 -2.17 16.41 -5.11
C ALA A 6 -3.55 16.03 -4.54
N LEU A 7 -4.55 15.82 -5.40
CA LEU A 7 -5.89 15.38 -5.02
C LEU A 7 -6.01 13.86 -4.85
N THR A 8 -5.19 13.09 -5.56
CA THR A 8 -5.33 11.62 -5.67
C THR A 8 -4.22 10.85 -4.98
N THR A 9 -3.14 11.54 -4.56
CA THR A 9 -1.99 10.92 -3.92
C THR A 9 -1.75 11.60 -2.56
N PRO A 10 -1.75 10.84 -1.44
CA PRO A 10 -1.41 11.41 -0.14
C PRO A 10 0.04 11.91 -0.15
N LEU A 11 0.31 12.93 0.66
CA LEU A 11 1.66 13.44 0.90
C LEU A 11 2.57 12.34 1.46
N TRP A 12 2.00 11.55 2.36
CA TRP A 12 2.66 10.44 3.00
C TRP A 12 1.63 9.38 3.36
N GLU A 13 2.01 8.13 3.13
CA GLU A 13 1.27 6.92 3.52
C GLU A 13 2.26 5.99 4.23
N ARG A 14 1.91 5.58 5.46
CA ARG A 14 2.73 4.65 6.26
C ARG A 14 1.86 3.58 6.88
N GLY A 15 2.01 2.35 6.38
CA GLY A 15 1.51 1.15 7.02
C GLY A 15 2.49 0.58 8.04
N THR A 16 1.96 0.07 9.14
CA THR A 16 2.65 -0.78 10.10
C THR A 16 1.80 -2.01 10.36
N MET A 17 2.43 -3.18 10.47
CA MET A 17 1.74 -4.44 10.76
C MET A 17 2.39 -5.08 11.97
N GLU A 18 1.54 -5.54 12.88
CA GLU A 18 1.93 -6.24 14.09
C GLU A 18 1.13 -7.53 14.18
N ARG A 19 1.82 -8.63 14.49
CA ARG A 19 1.18 -9.92 14.77
C ARG A 19 1.66 -10.45 16.11
N THR A 20 0.69 -10.75 16.94
CA THR A 20 0.80 -11.33 18.29
C THR A 20 0.23 -12.75 18.28
N PRO A 21 0.47 -13.57 19.31
CA PRO A 21 -0.18 -14.87 19.46
C PRO A 21 -1.71 -14.80 19.46
N GLU A 22 -2.28 -13.69 19.96
CA GLU A 22 -3.72 -13.47 20.10
C GLU A 22 -4.40 -12.98 18.81
N GLY A 23 -3.62 -12.62 17.78
CA GLY A 23 -4.10 -12.05 16.52
C GLY A 23 -3.13 -11.01 15.98
N GLY A 24 -3.55 -10.19 15.02
CA GLY A 24 -2.74 -9.06 14.61
C GLY A 24 -3.52 -7.97 13.92
N ALA A 25 -2.88 -6.83 13.71
CA ALA A 25 -3.50 -5.67 13.10
C ALA A 25 -2.55 -4.98 12.13
N VAL A 26 -3.15 -4.37 11.11
CA VAL A 26 -2.49 -3.40 10.26
C VAL A 26 -3.02 -2.04 10.63
N ARG A 27 -2.12 -1.10 10.84
CA ARG A 27 -2.41 0.32 11.00
C ARG A 27 -1.85 1.05 9.80
N CYS A 28 -2.56 2.05 9.31
CA CYS A 28 -2.02 2.93 8.31
C CYS A 28 -2.40 4.37 8.60
N GLU A 29 -1.41 5.24 8.40
CA GLU A 29 -1.55 6.68 8.53
C GLU A 29 -1.38 7.29 7.16
N ARG A 30 -2.37 8.08 6.72
CA ARG A 30 -2.32 8.84 5.47
C ARG A 30 -2.48 10.31 5.78
N ARG A 31 -1.60 11.12 5.20
CA ARG A 31 -1.70 12.58 5.28
C ARG A 31 -1.95 13.16 3.91
N TRP A 32 -3.04 13.90 3.76
CA TRP A 32 -3.42 14.53 2.51
C TRP A 32 -2.95 15.99 2.47
N LEU A 33 -2.24 16.38 1.39
CA LEU A 33 -1.76 17.76 1.19
C LEU A 33 -2.90 18.79 1.23
N LEU A 34 -4.01 18.49 0.55
CA LEU A 34 -5.09 19.44 0.32
C LEU A 34 -6.23 19.35 1.34
N ARG A 35 -6.38 18.21 2.03
CA ARG A 35 -7.46 18.03 3.01
C ARG A 35 -7.07 18.42 4.45
N ARG A 36 -5.77 18.59 4.74
CA ARG A 36 -5.24 18.75 6.12
C ARG A 36 -5.74 17.67 7.11
N GLU A 37 -6.28 16.58 6.59
CA GLU A 37 -6.80 15.45 7.37
C GLU A 37 -5.69 14.40 7.53
N LEU A 38 -5.55 13.92 8.76
CA LEU A 38 -4.83 12.69 9.08
C LEU A 38 -5.86 11.57 9.09
N GLU A 39 -5.78 10.69 8.11
CA GLU A 39 -6.60 9.50 8.03
C GLU A 39 -5.84 8.37 8.73
N LEU A 40 -6.38 7.93 9.86
CA LEU A 40 -5.90 6.78 10.62
C LEU A 40 -6.91 5.66 10.44
N TRP A 41 -6.46 4.52 9.94
CA TRP A 41 -7.27 3.32 9.94
C TRP A 41 -6.48 2.14 10.51
N GLU A 42 -7.22 1.24 11.16
CA GLU A 42 -6.72 -0.01 11.72
C GLU A 42 -7.64 -1.14 11.28
N MET A 43 -7.07 -2.29 10.91
CA MET A 43 -7.83 -3.47 10.56
C MET A 43 -7.16 -4.74 11.10
N PRO A 44 -7.94 -5.66 11.68
CA PRO A 44 -7.43 -6.98 12.05
C PRO A 44 -6.90 -7.75 10.83
N LEU A 45 -5.79 -8.47 10.99
CA LEU A 45 -5.22 -9.30 9.94
C LEU A 45 -6.20 -10.39 9.48
N GLU A 46 -7.08 -10.84 10.37
CA GLU A 46 -8.10 -11.85 10.13
C GLU A 46 -9.17 -11.39 9.13
N ARG A 47 -9.28 -10.07 8.90
CA ARG A 47 -10.15 -9.48 7.88
C ARG A 47 -9.46 -9.30 6.53
N LEU A 48 -8.20 -9.70 6.38
CA LEU A 48 -7.48 -9.66 5.12
C LEU A 48 -7.48 -11.04 4.46
N SER A 49 -7.60 -11.05 3.13
CA SER A 49 -7.55 -12.25 2.30
C SER A 49 -6.27 -12.36 1.48
N GLY A 50 -5.54 -11.26 1.29
CA GLY A 50 -4.33 -11.26 0.47
C GLY A 50 -3.54 -9.95 0.54
N VAL A 51 -2.34 -9.99 0.00
CA VAL A 51 -1.44 -8.86 -0.18
C VAL A 51 -0.83 -8.91 -1.56
N GLY A 52 -0.54 -7.77 -2.17
CA GLY A 52 0.13 -7.74 -3.47
C GLY A 52 0.71 -6.38 -3.82
N VAL A 53 1.26 -6.30 -5.02
CA VAL A 53 1.97 -5.13 -5.52
C VAL A 53 1.18 -4.52 -6.67
N ALA A 54 0.94 -3.20 -6.62
CA ALA A 54 0.40 -2.44 -7.73
C ALA A 54 1.56 -1.72 -8.44
N ILE A 55 1.71 -1.94 -9.73
CA ILE A 55 2.76 -1.34 -10.56
C ILE A 55 2.14 -0.21 -11.38
N ARG A 56 2.87 0.90 -11.49
CA ARG A 56 2.52 2.01 -12.38
C ARG A 56 3.75 2.39 -13.19
N ILE A 57 3.54 2.50 -14.49
CA ILE A 57 4.53 3.02 -15.43
C ILE A 57 4.41 4.55 -15.43
N THR A 58 5.52 5.25 -15.20
CA THR A 58 5.56 6.71 -15.18
C THR A 58 6.57 7.19 -16.22
N GLU A 59 6.17 8.14 -17.05
CA GLU A 59 7.10 8.82 -17.96
C GLU A 59 7.87 9.90 -17.19
N GLU A 60 9.19 9.84 -17.25
CA GLU A 60 10.08 10.89 -16.79
C GLU A 60 10.21 11.99 -17.85
N THR A 61 10.64 13.17 -17.39
CA THR A 61 10.63 14.41 -18.19
C THR A 61 11.66 14.39 -19.34
N ASP A 62 12.59 13.43 -19.34
CA ASP A 62 13.61 13.20 -20.36
C ASP A 62 13.24 12.08 -21.37
N GLY A 63 12.02 11.53 -21.27
CA GLY A 63 11.57 10.41 -22.11
C GLY A 63 11.99 9.03 -21.61
N ALA A 64 12.67 8.94 -20.45
CA ALA A 64 12.87 7.67 -19.79
C ALA A 64 11.55 7.20 -19.14
N THR A 65 11.23 5.93 -19.26
CA THR A 65 10.08 5.34 -18.58
C THR A 65 10.57 4.66 -17.29
N THR A 66 10.07 5.12 -16.14
CA THR A 66 10.36 4.51 -14.84
C THR A 66 9.12 3.83 -14.28
N SER A 67 9.26 2.57 -13.90
CA SER A 67 8.20 1.82 -13.23
C SER A 67 8.32 1.94 -11.72
N VAL A 68 7.23 2.34 -11.09
CA VAL A 68 7.10 2.43 -9.63
C VAL A 68 6.03 1.47 -9.14
N ALA A 69 6.12 1.09 -7.88
CA ALA A 69 5.21 0.14 -7.25
C ALA A 69 4.70 0.66 -5.90
N ARG A 70 3.59 0.09 -5.42
CA ARG A 70 3.13 0.24 -4.04
C ARG A 70 2.42 -1.01 -3.53
N LEU A 71 2.46 -1.22 -2.23
CA LEU A 71 1.86 -2.36 -1.55
C LEU A 71 0.35 -2.13 -1.35
N TRP A 72 -0.44 -3.14 -1.68
CA TRP A 72 -1.87 -3.19 -1.38
C TRP A 72 -2.24 -4.41 -0.54
N LEU A 73 -3.29 -4.26 0.25
CA LEU A 73 -3.92 -5.30 1.04
C LEU A 73 -5.35 -5.50 0.52
N ARG A 74 -5.78 -6.76 0.45
CA ARG A 74 -7.15 -7.12 0.07
C ARG A 74 -7.95 -7.52 1.31
N PRO A 75 -9.02 -6.79 1.64
CA PRO A 75 -9.97 -7.23 2.65
C PRO A 75 -10.73 -8.49 2.20
N ALA A 76 -11.22 -9.29 3.15
CA ALA A 76 -11.90 -10.55 2.86
C ALA A 76 -13.31 -10.36 2.23
N GLU A 77 -13.96 -9.22 2.46
CA GLU A 77 -15.33 -8.96 1.96
C GLU A 77 -15.42 -7.58 1.33
N GLY A 78 -15.83 -7.52 0.05
CA GLY A 78 -16.47 -6.37 -0.64
C GLY A 78 -15.77 -5.00 -0.65
N GLU A 79 -14.71 -4.83 0.11
CA GLU A 79 -14.03 -3.57 0.32
C GLU A 79 -12.97 -3.33 -0.76
N SER A 80 -12.70 -2.05 -1.04
CA SER A 80 -11.67 -1.65 -2.00
C SER A 80 -10.28 -2.05 -1.51
N LEU A 81 -9.36 -2.28 -2.46
CA LEU A 81 -7.94 -2.51 -2.14
C LEU A 81 -7.39 -1.37 -1.29
N ILE A 82 -6.65 -1.73 -0.25
CA ILE A 82 -6.12 -0.76 0.70
C ILE A 82 -4.61 -0.63 0.51
N PHE A 83 -4.17 0.57 0.15
CA PHE A 83 -2.75 0.86 -0.02
C PHE A 83 -2.11 1.23 1.31
N VAL A 84 -0.92 0.69 1.55
CA VAL A 84 -0.19 0.85 2.82
C VAL A 84 1.21 1.43 2.64
N THR A 85 1.58 1.77 1.41
CA THR A 85 2.83 2.45 1.09
C THR A 85 2.62 3.48 -0.03
N GLY A 86 3.42 4.55 0.02
CA GLY A 86 3.63 5.38 -1.17
C GLY A 86 4.25 4.60 -2.33
N TRP A 87 4.36 5.28 -3.48
CA TRP A 87 5.07 4.77 -4.64
C TRP A 87 6.58 4.70 -4.38
N ALA A 88 7.20 3.57 -4.69
CA ALA A 88 8.63 3.32 -4.54
C ALA A 88 9.14 2.39 -5.65
N SER A 89 10.42 2.00 -5.61
CA SER A 89 10.97 1.05 -6.59
C SER A 89 10.24 -0.31 -6.52
N ILE A 90 10.08 -0.98 -7.66
CA ILE A 90 9.48 -2.32 -7.71
C ILE A 90 10.20 -3.27 -6.75
N SER A 91 11.53 -3.31 -6.80
CA SER A 91 12.33 -4.22 -5.96
C SER A 91 12.06 -4.05 -4.46
N SER A 92 12.02 -2.81 -3.97
CA SER A 92 11.78 -2.51 -2.55
C SER A 92 10.38 -2.93 -2.12
N VAL A 93 9.37 -2.68 -2.96
CA VAL A 93 7.98 -3.00 -2.63
C VAL A 93 7.71 -4.49 -2.71
N THR A 94 8.30 -5.20 -3.67
CA THR A 94 8.19 -6.67 -3.77
C THR A 94 8.80 -7.35 -2.55
N SER A 95 10.02 -6.97 -2.14
CA SER A 95 10.64 -7.53 -0.93
C SER A 95 9.84 -7.22 0.34
N LEU A 96 9.22 -6.04 0.41
CA LEU A 96 8.31 -5.70 1.51
C LEU A 96 7.05 -6.56 1.47
N ALA A 97 6.44 -6.77 0.30
CA ALA A 97 5.24 -7.59 0.12
C ALA A 97 5.49 -9.04 0.54
N GLU A 98 6.61 -9.63 0.15
CA GLU A 98 7.02 -10.98 0.55
C GLU A 98 7.19 -11.10 2.07
N THR A 99 7.89 -10.13 2.67
CA THR A 99 8.11 -10.09 4.13
C THR A 99 6.78 -9.93 4.87
N PHE A 100 5.92 -9.05 4.37
CA PHE A 100 4.60 -8.81 4.92
C PHE A 100 3.73 -10.07 4.83
N ALA A 101 3.61 -10.67 3.65
CA ALA A 101 2.82 -11.88 3.41
C ALA A 101 3.22 -13.00 4.37
N LYS A 102 4.53 -13.21 4.51
CA LYS A 102 5.09 -14.22 5.41
C LYS A 102 4.75 -13.95 6.88
N ALA A 103 4.93 -12.71 7.35
CA ALA A 103 4.63 -12.34 8.73
C ALA A 103 3.13 -12.36 9.04
N ALA A 104 2.29 -11.91 8.11
CA ALA A 104 0.84 -11.90 8.23
C ALA A 104 0.20 -13.28 8.01
N ARG A 105 0.94 -14.24 7.44
CA ARG A 105 0.45 -15.56 6.98
C ARG A 105 -0.68 -15.44 5.94
N LEU A 106 -0.52 -14.48 5.03
CA LEU A 106 -1.44 -14.23 3.93
C LEU A 106 -0.81 -14.66 2.60
N PRO A 107 -1.62 -15.05 1.61
CA PRO A 107 -1.09 -15.30 0.27
C PRO A 107 -0.56 -14.00 -0.34
N LEU A 108 0.58 -14.10 -1.00
CA LEU A 108 1.08 -13.06 -1.89
C LEU A 108 0.43 -13.26 -3.26
N GLU A 109 -0.26 -12.23 -3.73
CA GLU A 109 -0.92 -12.20 -5.02
C GLU A 109 -0.03 -11.58 -6.08
N GLU A 110 -0.08 -12.13 -7.29
CA GLU A 110 0.69 -11.60 -8.41
C GLU A 110 0.15 -10.22 -8.84
N ALA A 111 1.07 -9.34 -9.26
CA ALA A 111 0.74 -8.03 -9.75
C ALA A 111 -0.07 -8.15 -11.05
N GLY A 112 -1.35 -7.73 -11.00
CA GLY A 112 -2.20 -7.55 -12.18
C GLY A 112 -1.96 -6.21 -12.88
#